data_AF-A0A950MFG0-F1
#
_entry.id   AF-A0A950MFG0-F1
#
_cell.length_a   1.000
_cell.length_b   1.000
_cell.length_c   1.000
_cell.angle_alpha   90.00
_cell.angle_beta   90.00
_cell.angle_gamma   90.00
#
_symmetry.space_group_name_H-M   'P 1'
#
loop_
_entity.id
_entity.type
_entity.pdbx_description
1 polymer ?
#
loop_
_entity_poly.entity_id
_entity_poly.type
_entity_poly.pdbx_seq_one_letter_code
_entity_poly.pdbx_strand_id
1 'polypeptide(L)' 'DRSYVKMKHDLVLEVAFDQVTGGRIRHGTRPVRWRIDKAPRQCTLDQLATPDRAITLLE' A
#
# COMPACT_ATOMS: atom_id res chain seq x y z
N ASP A 1 -18.19 14.27 -20.30
CA ASP A 1 -18.93 13.26 -19.53
C ASP A 1 -18.45 13.30 -18.08
N ARG A 2 -19.37 13.41 -17.11
CA ARG A 2 -19.10 13.46 -15.66
C ARG A 2 -19.79 12.29 -14.95
N SER A 3 -20.16 11.26 -15.69
CA SER A 3 -20.74 10.05 -15.14
C SER A 3 -19.74 9.32 -14.24
N TYR A 4 -20.24 8.78 -13.14
CA TYR A 4 -19.46 7.95 -12.23
C TYR A 4 -19.62 6.48 -12.63
N VAL A 5 -18.50 5.75 -12.69
CA VAL A 5 -18.48 4.31 -12.92
C VAL A 5 -17.68 3.64 -11.81
N LYS A 6 -18.28 2.64 -11.16
CA LYS A 6 -17.59 1.87 -10.13
C LYS A 6 -16.50 0.99 -10.76
N MET A 7 -15.29 1.10 -10.24
CA MET A 7 -14.16 0.27 -10.66
C MET A 7 -13.97 -0.93 -9.73
N LYS A 8 -13.48 -2.04 -10.30
CA LYS A 8 -13.00 -3.19 -9.53
C LYS A 8 -11.56 -2.95 -9.06
N HIS A 9 -11.22 -3.50 -7.91
CA HIS A 9 -9.89 -3.38 -7.29
C HIS A 9 -9.04 -4.59 -7.67
N ASP A 10 -8.77 -4.74 -8.97
CA ASP A 10 -8.16 -5.95 -9.54
C ASP A 10 -6.66 -5.80 -9.81
N LEU A 11 -6.13 -4.57 -9.80
CA LEU A 11 -4.74 -4.27 -10.16
C LEU A 11 -3.93 -3.87 -8.92
N VAL A 12 -2.66 -4.30 -8.88
CA VAL A 12 -1.73 -3.98 -7.81
C VAL A 12 -0.52 -3.24 -8.38
N LEU A 13 -0.19 -2.11 -7.77
CA LEU A 13 0.96 -1.28 -8.11
C LEU A 13 1.89 -1.18 -6.90
N GLU A 14 3.17 -1.42 -7.11
CA GLU A 14 4.21 -1.14 -6.13
C GLU A 14 4.53 0.36 -6.17
N VAL A 15 4.59 0.98 -4.98
CA VAL A 15 4.87 2.42 -4.85
C VAL A 15 6.01 2.64 -3.85
N ALA A 16 6.87 3.60 -4.17
CA ALA A 16 7.83 4.16 -3.24
C ALA A 16 7.21 5.38 -2.55
N PHE A 17 7.51 5.57 -1.27
CA PHE A 17 6.98 6.67 -0.47
C PHE A 17 7.95 7.04 0.66
N ASP A 18 7.78 8.24 1.19
CA ASP A 18 8.71 8.80 2.16
C ASP A 18 8.26 8.58 3.61
N GLN A 19 6.95 8.69 3.91
CA GLN A 19 6.46 8.72 5.29
C GLN A 19 5.13 7.95 5.46
N VAL A 20 4.95 7.34 6.64
CA VAL A 20 3.68 6.75 7.08
C VAL A 20 3.23 7.43 8.37
N THR A 21 1.98 7.92 8.40
CA THR A 21 1.39 8.53 9.61
C THR A 21 -0.07 8.14 9.71
N GLY A 22 -0.47 7.59 10.87
CA GLY A 22 -1.86 7.17 11.12
C GLY A 22 -2.35 6.10 10.13
N GLY A 23 -1.48 5.15 9.75
CA GLY A 23 -1.81 4.09 8.78
C GLY A 23 -1.95 4.56 7.33
N ARG A 24 -1.43 5.75 6.99
CA ARG A 24 -1.52 6.33 5.66
C ARG A 24 -0.15 6.77 5.16
N ILE A 25 0.08 6.55 3.86
CA ILE A 25 1.23 7.12 3.17
C ILE A 25 1.08 8.65 3.08
N ARG A 26 2.19 9.36 3.28
CA ARG A 26 2.31 10.82 3.25
C ARG A 26 3.49 11.24 2.38
N HIS A 27 3.46 12.50 1.94
CA HIS A 27 4.53 13.15 1.14
C HIS A 27 4.83 12.47 -0.22
N GLY A 28 3.77 12.04 -0.91
CA GLY A 28 3.84 11.55 -2.30
C GLY A 28 4.14 10.05 -2.42
N THR A 29 3.51 9.43 -3.41
CA THR A 29 3.76 8.04 -3.82
C THR A 29 4.27 8.04 -5.25
N ARG A 30 5.42 7.42 -5.48
CA ARG A 30 5.96 7.22 -6.83
C ARG A 30 5.67 5.80 -7.30
N PRO A 31 5.02 5.61 -8.47
CA PRO A 31 4.91 4.30 -9.09
C PRO A 31 6.28 3.68 -9.34
N VAL A 32 6.47 2.43 -8.94
CA VAL A 32 7.67 1.64 -9.23
C VAL A 32 7.38 0.67 -10.37
N ARG A 33 6.42 -0.23 -10.16
CA ARG A 33 6.04 -1.25 -11.15
C ARG A 33 4.66 -1.86 -10.86
N TRP A 34 4.02 -2.40 -11.89
CA TRP A 34 2.85 -3.26 -11.72
C TRP A 34 3.24 -4.61 -11.12
N ARG A 35 2.40 -5.12 -10.21
CA ARG A 35 2.58 -6.41 -9.53
C ARG A 35 1.52 -7.41 -10.00
N ILE A 36 1.70 -7.90 -11.23
CA ILE A 36 0.84 -8.94 -11.81
C ILE A 36 0.92 -10.28 -11.05
N ASP A 37 1.96 -10.43 -10.23
CA ASP A 37 2.25 -11.58 -9.38
C ASP A 37 1.57 -11.51 -8.00
N LYS A 38 0.92 -10.40 -7.65
CA LYS A 38 0.35 -10.17 -6.32
C LYS A 38 -1.16 -9.96 -6.40
N ALA A 39 -1.92 -10.72 -5.61
CA ALA A 39 -3.36 -10.57 -5.54
C ALA A 39 -3.75 -9.32 -4.73
N PRO A 40 -4.80 -8.56 -5.12
CA PRO A 40 -5.24 -7.36 -4.41
C PRO A 40 -5.57 -7.58 -2.93
N ARG A 41 -6.10 -8.76 -2.57
CA ARG A 41 -6.42 -9.11 -1.17
C ARG A 41 -5.18 -9.26 -0.28
N GLN A 42 -3.99 -9.40 -0.87
CA GLN A 42 -2.73 -9.45 -0.15
C GLN A 42 -2.13 -8.05 0.09
N CYS A 43 -2.81 -6.99 -0.33
CA CYS A 43 -2.42 -5.61 -0.07
C CYS A 43 -2.99 -5.16 1.29
N THR A 44 -2.27 -5.44 2.38
CA THR A 44 -2.72 -5.18 3.77
C THR A 44 -1.91 -4.05 4.42
N LEU A 45 -2.46 -3.48 5.51
CA LEU A 45 -1.77 -2.44 6.28
C LEU A 45 -0.50 -2.95 6.96
N ASP A 46 -0.36 -4.25 7.18
CA ASP A 46 0.84 -4.86 7.78
C ASP A 46 2.10 -4.59 6.96
N GLN A 47 1.95 -4.32 5.66
CA GLN A 47 3.06 -3.95 4.78
C GLN A 47 3.64 -2.57 5.08
N LEU A 48 2.90 -1.72 5.80
CA LEU A 48 3.37 -0.42 6.27
C LEU A 48 4.10 -0.53 7.62
N ALA A 49 4.08 -1.69 8.27
CA ALA A 49 4.81 -1.92 9.51
C ALA A 49 6.32 -1.96 9.23
N THR A 50 7.08 -1.10 9.89
CA THR A 50 8.54 -1.09 9.78
C THR A 50 9.12 -2.25 10.60
N PRO A 51 10.08 -3.04 10.08
CA PRO A 51 10.68 -4.16 10.83
C PRO A 51 11.30 -3.74 12.18
N ASP A 52 11.75 -2.49 12.34
CA ASP A 52 12.28 -1.97 13.60
C ASP A 52 11.25 -1.80 14.73
N ARG A 53 9.96 -1.99 14.45
CA ARG A 53 8.88 -2.10 15.47
C ARG A 53 8.21 -3.47 15.52
N ALA A 54 8.72 -4.45 14.78
CA ALA A 54 8.31 -5.85 14.96
C ALA A 54 8.99 -6.49 16.19
N ILE A 55 10.06 -5.89 16.72
CA ILE A 55 10.79 -6.39 17.90
C ILE A 55 10.02 -6.14 19.22
N THR A 56 9.10 -5.18 19.29
CA THR A 56 8.38 -4.84 20.54
C THR A 56 7.09 -5.64 20.77
N LEU A 57 6.79 -6.64 19.93
CA LEU A 57 5.66 -7.57 20.13
C LEU A 57 6.10 -8.96 20.64
N LEU A 58 7.35 -9.08 21.09
CA LEU A 58 7.90 -10.27 21.76
C LEU A 58 8.49 -9.95 23.15
N GLU A 59 7.98 -8.92 23.84
CA GLU A 59 8.13 -8.75 25.30
C GLU A 59 6.77 -8.69 25.97
#